data_AF-G7HUT5-F1
#
_entry.id   AF-G7HUT5-F1
#
_cell.length_a   1.000
_cell.length_b   1.000
_cell.length_c   1.000
_cell.angle_alpha   90.00
_cell.angle_beta   90.00
_cell.angle_gamma   90.00
#
_symmetry.space_group_name_H-M   'P 1'
#
loop_
_entity.id
_entity.type
_entity.pdbx_description
1 polymer ?
#
loop_
_entity_poly.entity_id
_entity_poly.type
_entity_poly.pdbx_seq_one_letter_code
_entity_poly.pdbx_strand_id
1 'polypeptide(L)' 'MHPEQARLLWDSGIGFLGFITLMTYVQAIFNVFAPVPAVWPGFLAAGFTFGMWGLLRAKKKYFRHLNTESSDDS' A
#
# COMPACT_ATOMS: atom_id res chain seq x y z
N MET A 1 10.78 15.53 13.51
CA MET A 1 11.02 14.53 12.44
C MET A 1 11.23 15.32 11.16
N HIS A 2 12.34 15.15 10.44
CA HIS A 2 12.55 15.90 9.19
C HIS A 2 11.56 15.42 8.12
N PRO A 3 10.90 16.32 7.35
CA PRO A 3 9.88 15.94 6.37
C PRO A 3 10.39 14.98 5.29
N GLU A 4 11.70 15.00 5.00
CA GLU A 4 12.35 14.05 4.10
C GLU A 4 12.36 12.61 4.64
N GLN A 5 12.55 12.43 5.94
CA GLN A 5 12.53 11.10 6.58
C GLN A 5 11.15 10.46 6.49
N ALA A 6 10.09 11.26 6.71
CA ALA A 6 8.71 10.81 6.57
C ALA A 6 8.40 10.41 5.13
N ARG A 7 8.90 11.15 4.13
CA ARG A 7 8.73 10.84 2.72
C ARG A 7 9.43 9.54 2.31
N LEU A 8 10.65 9.32 2.77
CA LEU A 8 11.39 8.06 2.55
C LEU A 8 10.67 6.87 3.19
N LEU A 9 10.15 7.03 4.41
CA LEU A 9 9.40 5.99 5.10
C LEU A 9 8.11 5.63 4.35
N TRP A 10 7.39 6.64 3.84
CA TRP A 10 6.17 6.46 3.06
C TRP A 10 6.43 5.78 1.71
N ASP A 11 7.45 6.20 0.97
CA ASP A 11 7.78 5.58 -0.32
C ASP A 11 8.25 4.13 -0.14
N SER A 12 9.06 3.86 0.89
CA SER A 12 9.50 2.49 1.23
C SER A 12 8.32 1.62 1.66
N GLY A 13 7.44 2.14 2.52
CA GLY A 13 6.25 1.43 3.01
C GLY A 13 5.25 1.10 1.90
N ILE A 14 5.01 2.03 0.98
CA ILE A 14 4.15 1.80 -0.19
C ILE A 14 4.79 0.79 -1.14
N GLY A 15 6.09 0.92 -1.42
CA GLY A 15 6.82 -0.02 -2.27
C GLY A 15 6.77 -1.45 -1.73
N PHE A 16 7.03 -1.62 -0.43
CA PHE A 16 6.98 -2.92 0.23
C PHE A 16 5.57 -3.52 0.22
N LEU A 17 4.54 -2.73 0.54
CA LEU A 17 3.16 -3.19 0.50
C LEU A 17 2.75 -3.60 -0.93
N GLY A 18 3.18 -2.85 -1.94
CA GLY A 18 2.97 -3.19 -3.35
C GLY A 18 3.62 -4.50 -3.76
N PHE A 19 4.84 -4.75 -3.30
CA PHE A 19 5.53 -6.01 -3.56
C PHE A 19 4.79 -7.21 -2.95
N ILE A 20 4.35 -7.12 -1.69
CA ILE A 20 3.59 -8.19 -1.05
C ILE A 20 2.23 -8.39 -1.72
N THR A 21 1.57 -7.30 -2.13
CA THR A 21 0.32 -7.36 -2.90
C THR A 21 0.53 -8.16 -4.19
N LEU A 22 1.62 -7.88 -4.92
CA LEU A 22 1.97 -8.60 -6.15
C LEU A 22 2.21 -10.09 -5.88
N MET A 23 3.00 -10.43 -4.85
CA MET A 23 3.24 -11.82 -4.45
C MET A 23 1.95 -12.56 -4.12
N THR A 24 1.03 -11.89 -3.42
CA THR A 24 -0.28 -12.44 -3.09
C THR A 24 -1.10 -12.72 -4.35
N TYR A 25 -1.08 -11.80 -5.33
CA TYR A 25 -1.73 -12.02 -6.63
C TYR A 25 -1.16 -13.23 -7.37
N VAL A 26 0.17 -13.36 -7.39
CA VAL A 26 0.83 -14.53 -7.99
C VAL A 26 0.38 -15.82 -7.31
N GLN A 27 0.31 -15.85 -5.97
CA GLN A 27 -0.22 -16.99 -5.22
C GLN A 27 -1.70 -17.27 -5.54
N ALA A 28 -2.54 -16.22 -5.66
CA ALA A 28 -3.94 -16.38 -6.03
C ALA A 28 -4.10 -16.96 -7.44
N ILE A 29 -3.32 -16.47 -8.41
CA ILE A 29 -3.32 -16.98 -9.79
C ILE A 29 -2.90 -18.45 -9.81
N PHE A 30 -1.78 -18.82 -9.18
CA PHE A 30 -1.35 -20.22 -9.13
C PHE A 30 -2.35 -21.12 -8.40
N ASN A 31 -2.99 -20.62 -7.34
CA ASN A 31 -3.98 -21.36 -6.58
C ASN A 31 -5.28 -21.63 -7.36
N VAL A 32 -5.64 -20.80 -8.34
CA VAL A 32 -6.79 -21.08 -9.24
C VAL A 32 -6.55 -22.33 -10.10
N PHE A 33 -5.29 -22.63 -10.43
CA PHE A 33 -4.92 -23.83 -11.19
C PHE A 33 -4.59 -25.03 -10.29
N ALA A 34 -4.67 -24.85 -8.96
CA ALA A 34 -4.42 -25.94 -8.02
C ALA A 34 -5.60 -26.92 -7.99
N PRO A 35 -5.34 -28.22 -7.80
CA PRO A 35 -6.39 -29.24 -7.76
C PRO A 35 -7.37 -29.06 -6.58
N VAL A 36 -6.94 -28.38 -5.51
CA VAL A 36 -7.80 -27.96 -4.40
C VAL A 36 -7.54 -26.47 -4.15
N PRO A 37 -8.32 -25.57 -4.77
CA PRO A 37 -8.10 -24.14 -4.64
C PRO A 37 -8.48 -23.66 -3.23
N ALA A 38 -7.52 -23.08 -2.52
CA ALA A 38 -7.77 -22.45 -1.21
C ALA A 38 -8.35 -21.04 -1.39
N VAL A 39 -9.25 -20.60 -0.50
CA VAL A 39 -9.88 -19.25 -0.59
C VAL A 39 -8.95 -18.15 -0.06
N TRP A 40 -8.01 -18.52 0.81
CA TRP A 40 -7.07 -17.63 1.50
C TRP A 40 -6.26 -16.69 0.59
N PRO A 41 -5.66 -17.14 -0.54
CA PRO A 41 -4.85 -16.26 -1.39
C PRO A 41 -5.68 -15.18 -2.08
N GLY A 42 -6.91 -15.50 -2.50
CA GLY A 42 -7.85 -14.53 -3.07
C GLY A 42 -8.30 -13.51 -2.03
N PHE A 43 -8.56 -13.95 -0.79
CA PHE A 43 -8.93 -13.07 0.31
C PHE A 43 -7.80 -12.10 0.69
N LEU A 44 -6.56 -12.59 0.72
CA LEU A 44 -5.39 -11.75 0.88
C LEU A 44 -5.24 -10.75 -0.26
N ALA A 45 -5.43 -11.16 -1.51
CA ALA A 45 -5.28 -10.26 -2.66
C ALA A 45 -6.29 -9.11 -2.57
N ALA A 46 -7.54 -9.42 -2.21
CA ALA A 46 -8.56 -8.41 -1.93
C ALA A 46 -8.16 -7.50 -0.75
N GLY A 47 -7.67 -8.07 0.35
CA GLY A 47 -7.23 -7.33 1.53
C GLY A 47 -6.05 -6.39 1.25
N PHE A 48 -5.04 -6.85 0.53
CA PHE A 48 -3.88 -6.05 0.11
C PHE A 48 -4.24 -4.97 -0.90
N THR A 49 -5.17 -5.24 -1.81
CA THR A 49 -5.71 -4.22 -2.73
C THR A 49 -6.42 -3.12 -1.95
N PHE A 50 -7.24 -3.49 -0.95
CA PHE A 50 -7.90 -2.53 -0.07
C PHE A 50 -6.90 -1.75 0.81
N GLY A 51 -5.87 -2.44 1.31
CA GLY A 51 -4.78 -1.84 2.07
C GLY A 51 -3.99 -0.82 1.24
N MET A 52 -3.63 -1.17 0.01
CA MET A 52 -2.97 -0.27 -0.93
C MET A 52 -3.84 0.95 -1.23
N TRP A 53 -5.13 0.76 -1.49
CA TRP A 53 -6.05 1.86 -1.73
C TRP A 53 -6.20 2.78 -0.51
N GLY A 54 -6.30 2.21 0.69
CA GLY A 54 -6.31 2.95 1.95
C GLY A 54 -5.02 3.73 2.18
N LEU A 55 -3.87 3.14 1.86
CA LEU A 55 -2.55 3.74 2.01
C LEU A 55 -2.35 4.93 1.03
N LEU A 56 -2.80 4.79 -0.21
CA LEU A 56 -2.83 5.88 -1.19
C LEU A 56 -3.74 7.02 -0.73
N ARG A 57 -4.91 6.70 -0.16
CA ARG A 57 -5.84 7.68 0.38
C ARG A 57 -5.26 8.41 1.59
N ALA A 58 -4.55 7.69 2.46
CA ALA A 58 -3.85 8.24 3.62
C ALA A 58 -2.68 9.14 3.21
N LYS A 59 -1.84 8.73 2.24
CA LYS A 59 -0.76 9.57 1.67
C LYS A 59 -1.31 10.91 1.16
N LYS A 60 -2.45 10.88 0.46
CA LYS A 60 -3.10 12.07 -0.08
C LYS A 60 -3.61 13.03 1.00
N LYS A 61 -3.99 12.51 2.17
CA LYS A 61 -4.38 13.31 3.34
C LYS A 61 -3.15 13.87 4.07
N TYR A 62 -2.12 13.04 4.27
CA TYR A 62 -0.89 13.40 4.97
C TYR A 62 -0.10 14.50 4.25
N PHE A 63 0.11 14.38 2.93
CA PHE A 63 0.81 15.40 2.13
C PHE A 63 0.03 16.71 1.97
N ARG A 64 -1.30 16.68 2.13
CA ARG A 64 -2.10 17.92 2.10
C ARG A 64 -1.80 18.80 3.30
N HIS A 65 -1.68 18.22 4.49
CA HIS A 65 -1.37 18.98 5.71
C HIS A 65 0.02 19.61 5.67
N LEU A 66 1.03 18.90 5.13
CA LEU A 66 2.39 19.43 4.98
C LEU A 66 2.47 20.63 4.03
N ASN A 67 1.69 20.65 2.94
CA ASN A 67 1.66 21.79 2.02
C ASN A 67 0.95 23.02 2.60
N THR A 68 -0.04 22.82 3.49
CA THR A 68 -0.74 23.93 4.15
C THR A 68 0.12 24.58 5.24
N GLU A 69 0.84 23.78 6.02
CA GLU A 69 1.76 24.28 7.05
C GLU A 69 2.93 25.06 6.42
N SER A 70 3.45 24.58 5.29
CA SER A 70 4.49 25.28 4.51
C SER A 70 4.04 26.61 3.89
N SER A 71 2.74 26.84 3.66
CA SER A 71 2.23 28.09 3.10
C SER A 71 1.90 29.16 4.14
N ASP A 72 1.71 28.76 5.41
CA ASP A 72 1.48 29.71 6.51
C ASP A 72 2.80 30.26 7.09
N ASP A 73 3.92 29.56 6.89
CA ASP A 73 5.27 29.95 7.33
C ASP A 73 6.06 30.80 6.29
N SER A 74 5.48 31.11 5.12
CA SER A 74 6.10 31.84 3.99
C SER A 74 5.48 33.21 3.74
#